data_AF-A0A497B066-F1
#
_entry.id   AF-A0A497B066-F1
#
_cell.length_a   1.000
_cell.length_b   1.000
_cell.length_c   1.000
_cell.angle_alpha   90.00
_cell.angle_beta   90.00
_cell.angle_gamma   90.00
#
_symmetry.space_group_name_H-M   'P 1'
#
loop_
_entity.id
_entity.type
_entity.pdbx_description
1 polymer ?
#
loop_
_entity_poly.entity_id
_entity_poly.type
_entity_poly.pdbx_seq_one_letter_code
_entity_poly.pdbx_strand_id
1 'polypeptide(L)' 'MILTLAAVAAVKEIELGKVEVEVEIEQEEKGGTVQVSLWLDEGLTGREVKILFNSARHCEVGKFLRGPIKLEYRLK' A
#
# COMPACT_ATOMS: atom_id res chain seq x y z
N MET A 1 5.75 -2.85 1.85
CA MET A 1 4.29 -2.54 1.85
C MET A 1 3.47 -3.77 1.49
N ILE A 2 3.71 -4.38 0.33
CA ILE A 2 3.06 -5.65 -0.08
C ILE A 2 3.25 -6.74 0.96
N LEU A 3 4.47 -6.89 1.51
CA LEU A 3 4.75 -7.88 2.55
C LEU A 3 3.92 -7.69 3.83
N THR A 4 3.73 -6.44 4.27
CA THR A 4 2.86 -6.13 5.42
C THR A 4 1.41 -6.48 5.12
N LEU A 5 0.93 -6.15 3.93
CA LEU A 5 -0.41 -6.48 3.47
C LEU A 5 -0.63 -8.00 3.40
N ALA A 6 0.31 -8.73 2.79
CA ALA A 6 0.25 -10.19 2.70
C ALA A 6 0.27 -10.86 4.09
N ALA A 7 1.09 -10.36 5.02
CA ALA A 7 1.10 -10.84 6.40
C ALA A 7 -0.24 -10.60 7.10
N VAL A 8 -0.86 -9.42 6.91
CA VAL A 8 -2.18 -9.11 7.46
C VAL A 8 -3.26 -9.98 6.83
N ALA A 9 -3.22 -10.23 5.52
CA ALA A 9 -4.14 -11.13 4.83
C ALA A 9 -4.09 -12.53 5.44
N ALA A 10 -2.89 -13.08 5.63
CA ALA A 10 -2.70 -14.40 6.24
C ALA A 10 -3.25 -14.48 7.68
N VAL A 11 -2.94 -13.49 8.53
CA VAL A 11 -3.40 -13.46 9.93
C VAL A 11 -4.92 -13.26 10.04
N LYS A 12 -5.53 -12.59 9.06
CA LYS A 12 -6.97 -12.33 9.01
C LYS A 12 -7.75 -13.34 8.19
N GLU A 13 -7.07 -14.37 7.69
CA GLU A 13 -7.66 -15.42 6.84
C GLU A 13 -8.38 -14.84 5.62
N ILE A 14 -7.83 -13.76 5.05
CA ILE A 14 -8.35 -13.12 3.84
C ILE A 14 -7.71 -13.82 2.64
N GLU A 15 -8.55 -14.40 1.77
CA GLU A 15 -8.10 -15.00 0.53
C GLU A 15 -7.68 -13.90 -0.45
N LEU A 16 -6.38 -13.80 -0.69
CA LEU A 16 -5.76 -12.77 -1.52
C LEU A 16 -5.00 -13.46 -2.64
N GLY A 17 -5.56 -13.44 -3.85
CA GLY A 17 -4.92 -14.05 -5.02
C GLY A 17 -3.81 -13.18 -5.59
N LYS A 18 -4.17 -12.06 -6.21
CA LYS A 18 -3.24 -11.14 -6.85
C LYS A 18 -3.20 -9.76 -6.18
N VAL A 19 -1.99 -9.19 -6.08
CA VAL A 19 -1.77 -7.78 -5.75
C VAL A 19 -0.83 -7.20 -6.78
N GLU A 20 -1.25 -6.13 -7.43
CA GLU A 20 -0.37 -5.32 -8.27
C GLU A 20 -0.11 -3.99 -7.60
N VAL A 21 1.11 -3.50 -7.74
CA VAL A 21 1.52 -2.21 -7.22
C VAL A 21 2.29 -1.48 -8.30
N GLU A 22 1.84 -0.26 -8.58
CA GLU A 22 2.56 0.71 -9.39
C GLU A 22 3.09 1.80 -8.47
N VAL A 23 4.33 2.19 -8.71
CA VAL A 23 5.01 3.23 -7.94
C VAL A 23 5.52 4.28 -8.91
N GLU A 24 4.99 5.49 -8.78
CA GLU A 24 5.46 6.67 -9.48
C GLU A 24 6.24 7.55 -8.50
N ILE A 25 7.38 8.08 -8.94
CA ILE A 25 8.25 8.92 -8.13
C ILE A 25 8.43 10.25 -8.87
N GLU A 26 7.98 11.32 -8.24
CA GLU A 26 8.24 12.69 -8.66
C GLU A 26 9.30 13.29 -7.73
N GLN A 27 10.47 13.58 -8.27
CA GLN A 27 11.61 14.09 -7.51
C GLN A 27 11.63 15.62 -7.54
N GLU A 28 11.86 16.23 -6.37
CA GLU A 28 11.97 17.68 -6.19
C GLU A 28 13.34 18.05 -5.56
N GLU A 29 13.76 19.32 -5.66
CA GLU A 29 15.05 19.79 -5.11
C GLU A 29 15.25 19.46 -3.62
N LYS A 30 14.16 19.40 -2.84
CA LYS A 30 14.18 19.07 -1.40
C LYS A 30 13.18 17.98 -1.04
N GLY A 31 13.17 16.89 -1.79
CA GLY A 31 12.33 15.75 -1.47
C GLY A 31 11.75 15.06 -2.68
N GLY A 32 10.49 14.63 -2.54
CA GLY A 32 9.71 14.10 -3.65
C GLY A 32 8.37 13.55 -3.21
N THR A 33 7.53 13.30 -4.19
CA THR A 33 6.26 12.60 -4.00
C THR A 33 6.39 11.19 -4.55
N VAL A 34 6.06 10.20 -3.73
CA VAL A 34 5.96 8.80 -4.14
C VAL A 34 4.48 8.44 -4.14
N GLN A 35 3.91 8.26 -5.33
CA GLN A 35 2.54 7.79 -5.49
C GLN A 35 2.55 6.28 -5.63
N VAL A 36 1.79 5.61 -4.77
CA VAL A 36 1.63 4.15 -4.80
C VAL A 36 0.19 3.81 -5.13
N SER A 37 -0.02 3.21 -6.29
CA SER A 37 -1.30 2.69 -6.74
C SER A 37 -1.34 1.19 -6.49
N LEU A 38 -2.40 0.71 -5.84
CA LEU A 38 -2.60 -0.71 -5.55
C LEU A 38 -3.85 -1.23 -6.24
N TRP A 39 -3.72 -2.37 -6.90
CA TRP A 39 -4.83 -3.19 -7.36
C TRP A 39 -4.86 -4.45 -6.51
N LEU A 40 -6.03 -4.73 -5.94
CA LEU A 40 -6.28 -5.97 -5.21
C LEU A 40 -7.21 -6.83 -6.05
N ASP A 41 -7.05 -8.15 -5.91
CA ASP A 41 -7.86 -9.12 -6.65
C ASP A 41 -9.37 -8.93 -6.48
N GLU A 42 -10.12 -9.41 -7.46
CA GLU A 42 -11.57 -9.45 -7.41
C GLU A 42 -12.05 -10.43 -6.33
N GLY A 43 -13.24 -10.19 -5.77
CA GLY A 43 -13.85 -11.07 -4.75
C GLY A 43 -13.61 -10.63 -3.30
N LEU A 44 -12.75 -9.64 -3.06
CA LEU A 44 -12.62 -9.03 -1.73
C LEU A 44 -13.86 -8.19 -1.38
N THR A 45 -14.32 -8.34 -0.15
CA THR A 45 -15.35 -7.45 0.40
C THR A 45 -14.78 -6.05 0.60
N GLY A 46 -15.66 -5.03 0.58
CA GLY A 46 -15.25 -3.66 0.89
C GLY A 46 -14.61 -3.49 2.29
N ARG A 47 -14.86 -4.43 3.21
CA ARG A 47 -14.18 -4.46 4.52
C ARG A 47 -12.75 -4.97 4.39
N GLU A 48 -12.53 -6.08 3.69
CA GLU A 48 -11.21 -6.67 3.49
C GLU A 48 -10.30 -5.73 2.71
N VAL A 49 -10.83 -5.12 1.65
CA VAL A 49 -10.14 -4.05 0.89
C VAL A 49 -9.65 -2.95 1.83
N LYS A 50 -10.50 -2.45 2.73
CA LYS A 50 -10.12 -1.42 3.71
C LYS A 50 -9.05 -1.90 4.69
N ILE A 51 -9.15 -3.14 5.18
CA ILE A 51 -8.15 -3.73 6.08
C ILE A 51 -6.80 -3.78 5.39
N LEU A 52 -6.76 -4.35 4.17
CA LEU A 52 -5.54 -4.52 3.39
C LEU A 52 -4.94 -3.17 2.99
N PHE A 53 -5.74 -2.24 2.47
CA PHE A 53 -5.28 -0.91 2.08
C PHE A 53 -4.70 -0.13 3.27
N ASN A 54 -5.37 -0.16 4.43
CA ASN A 54 -4.85 0.51 5.63
C ASN A 54 -3.56 -0.15 6.13
N SER A 55 -3.45 -1.48 6.07
CA SER A 55 -2.22 -2.17 6.46
C SER A 55 -1.00 -1.75 5.61
N ALA A 56 -1.19 -1.59 4.29
CA ALA A 56 -0.14 -1.14 3.39
C ALA A 56 0.34 0.29 3.72
N ARG A 57 -0.59 1.21 4.03
CA ARG A 57 -0.30 2.60 4.41
C ARG A 57 0.49 2.74 5.72
N HIS A 58 0.42 1.74 6.58
CA HIS A 58 1.09 1.73 7.89
C HIS A 58 2.37 0.89 7.94
N CYS A 59 2.93 0.51 6.79
CA CYS A 59 4.17 -0.25 6.76
C CYS A 59 5.39 0.55 7.26
N GLU A 60 6.40 -0.17 7.75
CA GLU A 60 7.61 0.45 8.34
C GLU A 60 8.41 1.31 7.36
N VAL A 61 8.49 0.90 6.09
CA VAL A 61 9.15 1.69 5.03
C VAL A 61 8.48 3.06 4.88
N GLY A 62 7.14 3.08 4.86
CA GLY A 62 6.37 4.32 4.78
C GLY A 62 6.44 5.18 6.03
N LYS A 63 6.91 4.65 7.17
CA LYS A 63 7.23 5.44 8.37
C LYS A 63 8.64 6.02 8.29
N PHE A 64 9.60 5.24 7.80
CA PHE A 64 11.00 5.64 7.68
C PHE A 64 11.22 6.77 6.67
N LEU A 65 10.45 6.77 5.58
CA LEU A 65 10.55 7.79 4.52
C LEU A 65 9.82 9.10 4.86
N ARG A 66 9.14 9.21 6.00
CA ARG A 66 8.37 10.43 6.33
C ARG A 66 9.29 11.62 6.57
N GLY A 67 8.88 12.78 6.07
CA GLY A 67 9.59 14.04 6.22
C GLY A 67 9.79 14.68 4.84
N PRO A 68 10.98 14.56 4.23
CA PRO A 68 11.24 15.12 2.90
C PRO A 68 10.46 14.41 1.78
N ILE A 69 9.94 13.20 2.01
CA ILE A 69 9.18 12.46 1.01
C ILE A 69 7.71 12.41 1.41
N LYS A 70 6.83 12.81 0.48
CA LYS A 70 5.39 12.66 0.60
C LYS A 70 4.98 11.32 -0.01
N LEU A 71 4.36 10.45 0.79
CA LEU A 71 3.82 9.17 0.31
C LEU A 71 2.31 9.27 0.14
N GLU A 72 1.84 9.08 -1.10
CA GLU A 72 0.42 9.03 -1.43
C GLU A 72 0.03 7.61 -1.82
N TYR A 73 -1.13 7.15 -1.34
CA TYR A 73 -1.61 5.80 -1.58
C TYR A 73 -2.98 5.87 -2.22
N ARG A 74 -3.19 5.11 -3.29
CA ARG A 74 -4.47 5.03 -3.98
C ARG A 74 -4.82 3.57 -4.22
N LEU A 75 -6.09 3.25 -4.03
CA LEU A 75 -6.66 1.99 -4.49
C LEU A 75 -7.21 2.22 -5.90
N LYS A 76 -6.98 1.27 -6.79
CA LYS A 76 -7.43 1.30 -8.19
C LYS A 76 -8.34 0.13 -8.49
#